data_AF-I3TSZ7-F1
#
_entry.id   AF-I3TSZ7-F1
#
_cell.length_a   1.000
_cell.length_b   1.000
_cell.length_c   1.000
_cell.angle_alpha   90.00
_cell.angle_beta   90.00
_cell.angle_gamma   90.00
#
_symmetry.space_group_name_H-M   'P 1'
#
loop_
_entity.id
_entity.type
_entity.pdbx_description
1 polymer ?
#
loop_
_entity_poly.entity_id
_entity_poly.type
_entity_poly.pdbx_seq_one_letter_code
_entity_poly.pdbx_strand_id
1 'polypeptide(L)'
;MENELAAYAFATLGHPGRLAVFRLLMRFAPQGVRPTEIAAALGLKQNTLSHHLADLAGVGLITAERRGRSLLYAVDLEATERLIGYLALDLGRARPDLLGSILGPQKDTPAMRDTGFNVLFICSANSARSIFAEALLRDLGGGRFTAFSAGTGGGGGLNPVALEVLARNGHDIAGLRSKHISEFQAPDAPVMDFVFTVCDTAAAEDCPSWPGRPITGHWGLPDPVKVQGTESEKALAFARTYGALRRRIAIFTALPFAALDRLALQGRVDRIATEAAISDEV
;
A
#
# COMPACT_ATOMS: atom_id res chain seq x y z
N MET A 1 -6.60 -27.59 1.64
CA MET A 1 -7.78 -27.05 0.93
C MET A 1 -8.36 -28.19 0.07
N GLU A 2 -9.67 -28.32 -0.04
CA GLU A 2 -10.28 -29.38 -0.86
C GLU A 2 -10.04 -29.14 -2.37
N ASN A 3 -9.86 -30.22 -3.14
CA ASN A 3 -9.50 -30.15 -4.56
C ASN A 3 -10.55 -29.38 -5.39
N GLU A 4 -11.84 -29.65 -5.18
CA GLU A 4 -12.92 -28.97 -5.89
C GLU A 4 -12.90 -27.45 -5.63
N LEU A 5 -12.76 -27.05 -4.36
CA LEU A 5 -12.68 -25.64 -3.98
C LEU A 5 -11.46 -24.95 -4.60
N ALA A 6 -10.32 -25.64 -4.66
CA ALA A 6 -9.12 -25.16 -5.35
C ALA A 6 -9.36 -24.96 -6.85
N ALA A 7 -9.96 -25.96 -7.51
CA ALA A 7 -10.26 -25.92 -8.94
C ALA A 7 -11.22 -24.77 -9.28
N TYR A 8 -12.27 -24.57 -8.48
CA TYR A 8 -13.19 -23.44 -8.63
C TYR A 8 -12.48 -22.10 -8.41
N ALA A 9 -11.63 -21.98 -7.39
CA ALA A 9 -10.87 -20.75 -7.15
C ALA A 9 -9.93 -20.41 -8.33
N PHE A 10 -9.21 -21.38 -8.89
CA PHE A 10 -8.39 -21.16 -10.09
C PHE A 10 -9.21 -20.81 -11.31
N ALA A 11 -10.33 -21.49 -11.55
CA ALA A 11 -11.23 -21.17 -12.66
C ALA A 11 -11.81 -19.76 -12.52
N THR A 12 -12.13 -19.35 -11.30
CA THR A 12 -12.57 -17.98 -10.98
C THR A 12 -11.48 -16.97 -11.30
N LEU A 13 -10.26 -17.17 -10.80
CA LEU A 13 -9.11 -16.28 -11.09
C LEU A 13 -8.63 -16.33 -12.55
N GLY A 14 -8.98 -17.37 -13.31
CA GLY A 14 -8.64 -17.47 -14.73
C GLY A 14 -9.32 -16.44 -15.64
N HIS A 15 -10.33 -15.72 -15.14
CA HIS A 15 -10.99 -14.65 -15.89
C HIS A 15 -10.26 -13.30 -15.69
N PRO A 16 -9.83 -12.60 -16.76
CA PRO A 16 -9.03 -11.37 -16.65
C PRO A 16 -9.66 -10.28 -15.76
N GLY A 17 -10.97 -10.06 -15.87
CA GLY A 17 -11.67 -9.07 -15.05
C GLY A 17 -11.73 -9.43 -13.55
N ARG A 18 -11.87 -10.72 -13.22
CA ARG A 18 -11.89 -11.18 -11.81
C ARG A 18 -10.49 -11.12 -11.22
N LEU A 19 -9.48 -11.49 -12.01
CA LEU A 19 -8.08 -11.33 -11.63
C LEU A 19 -7.72 -9.87 -11.40
N ALA A 20 -8.18 -8.95 -12.24
CA ALA A 20 -7.95 -7.51 -12.07
C ALA A 20 -8.57 -6.98 -10.77
N VAL A 21 -9.81 -7.38 -10.44
CA VAL A 21 -10.46 -7.06 -9.16
C VAL A 21 -9.65 -7.62 -7.99
N PHE A 22 -9.27 -8.89 -8.04
CA PHE A 22 -8.49 -9.52 -6.97
C PHE A 22 -7.12 -8.86 -6.77
N ARG A 23 -6.39 -8.56 -7.86
CA ARG A 23 -5.12 -7.81 -7.82
C ARG A 23 -5.29 -6.41 -7.24
N LEU A 24 -6.40 -5.74 -7.53
CA LEU A 24 -6.72 -4.46 -6.89
C LEU A 24 -6.89 -4.62 -5.39
N LEU A 25 -7.75 -5.53 -4.95
CA LEU A 25 -8.00 -5.73 -3.52
C LEU A 25 -6.72 -6.13 -2.76
N MET A 26 -5.85 -6.95 -3.36
CA MET A 26 -4.54 -7.30 -2.77
C MET A 26 -3.65 -6.08 -2.48
N ARG A 27 -3.73 -5.01 -3.28
CA ARG A 27 -2.93 -3.79 -3.08
C ARG A 27 -3.43 -2.91 -1.92
N PHE A 28 -4.68 -3.11 -1.52
CA PHE A 28 -5.28 -2.48 -0.35
C PHE A 28 -5.27 -3.40 0.88
N ALA A 29 -4.83 -4.65 0.75
CA ALA A 29 -4.87 -5.60 1.85
C ALA A 29 -4.07 -5.07 3.07
N PRO A 30 -4.58 -5.29 4.30
CA PRO A 30 -5.82 -6.00 4.64
C PRO A 30 -7.09 -5.13 4.62
N GLN A 31 -7.02 -3.87 4.18
CA GLN A 31 -8.17 -2.97 4.15
C GLN A 31 -9.16 -3.32 3.03
N GLY A 32 -10.44 -3.03 3.28
CA GLY A 32 -11.49 -3.20 2.30
C GLY A 32 -11.71 -1.95 1.43
N VAL A 33 -12.15 -2.17 0.19
CA VAL A 33 -12.36 -1.12 -0.82
C VAL A 33 -13.85 -1.05 -1.20
N ARG A 34 -14.37 0.14 -1.48
CA ARG A 34 -15.77 0.31 -1.88
C ARG A 34 -15.98 -0.15 -3.33
N PRO A 35 -17.13 -0.78 -3.67
CA PRO A 35 -17.44 -1.15 -5.05
C PRO A 35 -17.34 0.02 -6.05
N THR A 36 -17.74 1.22 -5.65
CA THR A 36 -17.64 2.41 -6.49
C THR A 36 -16.20 2.77 -6.84
N GLU A 37 -15.27 2.58 -5.91
CA GLU A 37 -13.84 2.85 -6.10
C GLU A 37 -13.19 1.77 -6.97
N ILE A 38 -13.53 0.49 -6.73
CA ILE A 38 -13.06 -0.63 -7.56
C ILE A 38 -13.51 -0.44 -9.02
N ALA A 39 -14.80 -0.11 -9.23
CA ALA A 39 -15.35 0.11 -10.56
C ALA A 39 -14.65 1.27 -11.28
N ALA A 40 -14.44 2.39 -10.57
CA ALA A 40 -13.77 3.55 -11.13
C ALA A 40 -12.31 3.25 -11.50
N ALA A 41 -11.58 2.56 -10.61
CA ALA A 41 -10.18 2.20 -10.81
C ALA A 41 -9.97 1.27 -12.01
N LEU A 42 -10.87 0.31 -12.21
CA LEU A 42 -10.75 -0.69 -13.28
C LEU A 42 -11.54 -0.32 -14.54
N GLY A 43 -12.22 0.82 -14.57
CA GLY A 43 -13.09 1.22 -15.69
C GLY A 43 -14.25 0.26 -15.94
N LEU A 44 -14.74 -0.42 -14.90
CA LEU A 44 -15.78 -1.44 -15.01
C LEU A 44 -17.18 -0.86 -14.79
N LYS A 45 -18.17 -1.41 -15.51
CA LYS A 45 -19.59 -1.15 -15.22
C LYS A 45 -19.99 -1.81 -13.90
N GLN A 46 -20.91 -1.18 -13.16
CA GLN A 46 -21.34 -1.66 -11.83
C GLN A 46 -21.93 -3.08 -11.85
N ASN A 47 -22.69 -3.42 -12.89
CA ASN A 47 -23.26 -4.76 -13.05
C ASN A 47 -22.17 -5.83 -13.25
N THR A 48 -21.19 -5.56 -14.11
CA THR A 48 -20.03 -6.43 -14.33
C THR A 48 -19.22 -6.62 -13.07
N LEU A 49 -18.94 -5.53 -12.34
CA LEU A 49 -18.22 -5.62 -11.07
C LEU A 49 -18.99 -6.45 -10.05
N SER A 50 -20.31 -6.27 -9.95
CA SER A 50 -21.15 -7.03 -9.00
C SER A 50 -21.07 -8.53 -9.25
N HIS A 51 -21.06 -8.95 -10.52
CA HIS A 51 -20.85 -10.36 -10.87
C HIS A 51 -19.44 -10.85 -10.49
N HIS A 52 -18.39 -10.08 -10.78
CA HIS A 52 -17.03 -10.45 -10.39
C HIS A 52 -16.85 -10.59 -8.88
N LEU A 53 -17.42 -9.66 -8.09
CA LEU A 53 -17.37 -9.71 -6.64
C LEU A 53 -18.17 -10.88 -6.09
N ALA A 54 -19.35 -11.18 -6.65
CA ALA A 54 -20.16 -12.33 -6.25
C ALA A 54 -19.42 -13.65 -6.51
N ASP A 55 -18.80 -13.81 -7.67
CA ASP A 55 -18.02 -15.02 -8.00
C ASP A 55 -16.82 -15.20 -7.06
N LEU A 56 -16.06 -14.12 -6.83
CA LEU A 56 -14.88 -14.14 -5.94
C LEU A 56 -15.26 -14.42 -4.48
N ALA A 57 -16.38 -13.84 -4.01
CA ALA A 57 -16.90 -14.09 -2.67
C ALA A 57 -17.47 -15.51 -2.54
N GLY A 58 -18.11 -16.02 -3.60
CA GLY A 58 -18.66 -17.37 -3.66
C GLY A 58 -17.60 -18.47 -3.52
N VAL A 59 -16.37 -18.21 -3.99
CA VAL A 59 -15.21 -19.11 -3.79
C VAL A 59 -14.39 -18.78 -2.55
N GLY A 60 -14.82 -17.81 -1.73
CA GLY A 60 -14.17 -17.45 -0.47
C GLY A 60 -12.83 -16.72 -0.61
N LEU A 61 -12.51 -16.16 -1.78
CA LEU A 61 -11.25 -15.41 -1.98
C LEU A 61 -11.33 -13.97 -1.48
N ILE A 62 -12.56 -13.45 -1.33
CA ILE A 62 -12.80 -12.11 -0.80
C ILE A 62 -13.94 -12.16 0.21
N THR A 63 -13.92 -11.23 1.15
CA THR A 63 -14.99 -11.01 2.13
C THR A 63 -15.68 -9.68 1.85
N ALA A 64 -16.94 -9.57 2.27
CA ALA A 64 -17.72 -8.34 2.21
C ALA A 64 -18.13 -7.94 3.64
N GLU A 65 -17.67 -6.80 4.10
CA GLU A 65 -17.97 -6.26 5.43
C GLU A 65 -18.81 -4.99 5.29
N ARG A 66 -19.91 -4.89 6.04
CA ARG A 66 -20.72 -3.68 6.07
C ARG A 66 -20.26 -2.76 7.20
N ARG A 67 -19.70 -1.61 6.84
CA ARG A 67 -19.35 -0.54 7.78
C ARG A 67 -20.32 0.62 7.63
N GLY A 68 -21.28 0.67 8.55
CA GLY A 68 -22.39 1.62 8.52
C GLY A 68 -23.21 1.51 7.22
N ARG A 69 -23.14 2.55 6.38
CA ARG A 69 -23.87 2.63 5.10
C ARG A 69 -23.07 2.09 3.91
N SER A 70 -21.79 1.79 4.10
CA SER A 70 -20.90 1.35 3.02
C SER A 70 -20.62 -0.14 3.13
N LEU A 71 -20.55 -0.80 1.96
CA LEU A 71 -20.07 -2.17 1.83
C LEU A 71 -18.61 -2.11 1.36
N LEU A 72 -17.73 -2.83 2.05
CA LEU A 72 -16.31 -2.91 1.73
C LEU A 72 -15.96 -4.34 1.37
N TYR A 73 -15.19 -4.52 0.30
CA TYR A 73 -14.66 -5.81 -0.11
C TYR A 73 -13.17 -5.88 0.19
N ALA A 74 -12.72 -6.95 0.82
CA ALA A 74 -11.31 -7.19 1.16
C ALA A 74 -10.90 -8.60 0.73
N VAL A 75 -9.62 -8.81 0.47
CA VAL A 75 -9.11 -10.17 0.22
C VAL A 75 -9.11 -10.98 1.51
N ASP A 76 -9.51 -12.25 1.41
CA ASP A 76 -9.24 -13.24 2.44
C ASP A 76 -7.80 -13.75 2.28
N LEU A 77 -6.90 -13.21 3.11
CA LEU A 77 -5.47 -13.56 3.06
C LEU A 77 -5.24 -15.03 3.44
N GLU A 78 -6.06 -15.60 4.33
CA GLU A 78 -5.95 -16.99 4.75
C GLU A 78 -6.39 -17.93 3.61
N ALA A 79 -7.49 -17.60 2.93
CA ALA A 79 -7.93 -18.33 1.74
C ALA A 79 -6.89 -18.27 0.62
N THR A 80 -6.26 -17.10 0.44
CA THR A 80 -5.20 -16.90 -0.56
C THR A 80 -3.96 -17.73 -0.23
N GLU A 81 -3.53 -17.75 1.04
CA GLU A 81 -2.43 -18.59 1.51
C GLU A 81 -2.73 -20.08 1.26
N ARG A 82 -3.94 -20.55 1.59
CA ARG A 82 -4.38 -21.92 1.32
C ARG A 82 -4.36 -22.25 -0.19
N LEU A 83 -4.74 -21.31 -1.05
CA LEU A 83 -4.72 -21.49 -2.50
C LEU A 83 -3.29 -21.63 -3.05
N ILE A 84 -2.37 -20.79 -2.59
CA ILE A 84 -0.95 -20.84 -2.95
C ILE A 84 -0.31 -22.13 -2.40
N GLY A 85 -0.61 -22.46 -1.15
CA GLY A 85 -0.16 -23.69 -0.48
C GLY A 85 -0.59 -24.94 -1.24
N TYR A 86 -1.81 -24.97 -1.77
CA TYR A 86 -2.29 -26.08 -2.60
C TYR A 86 -1.48 -26.24 -3.90
N LEU A 87 -1.18 -25.14 -4.62
CA LEU A 87 -0.32 -25.21 -5.81
C LEU A 87 1.08 -25.72 -5.47
N ALA A 88 1.66 -25.19 -4.40
CA ALA A 88 3.06 -25.38 -4.08
C ALA A 88 3.35 -26.72 -3.37
N LEU A 89 2.50 -27.07 -2.40
CA LEU A 89 2.69 -28.20 -1.50
C LEU A 89 1.91 -29.44 -1.96
N ASP A 90 0.63 -29.29 -2.33
CA ASP A 90 -0.20 -30.43 -2.74
C ASP A 90 0.07 -30.83 -4.20
N LEU A 91 -0.18 -29.92 -5.15
CA LEU A 91 0.03 -30.19 -6.58
C LEU A 91 1.53 -30.26 -6.94
N GLY A 92 2.31 -29.31 -6.46
CA GLY A 92 3.76 -29.25 -6.65
C GLY A 92 4.53 -30.30 -5.85
N ARG A 93 3.85 -31.05 -4.96
CA ARG A 93 4.44 -32.04 -4.04
C ARG A 93 5.65 -31.51 -3.27
N ALA A 94 5.61 -30.23 -2.92
CA ALA A 94 6.69 -29.51 -2.28
C ALA A 94 8.06 -29.66 -2.99
N ARG A 95 8.07 -29.80 -4.32
CA ARG A 95 9.33 -29.94 -5.06
C ARG A 95 10.23 -28.73 -4.81
N PRO A 96 11.49 -28.92 -4.39
CA PRO A 96 12.43 -27.84 -4.13
C PRO A 96 12.61 -26.90 -5.32
N ASP A 97 12.54 -27.40 -6.56
CA ASP A 97 12.68 -26.60 -7.78
C ASP A 97 11.54 -25.58 -7.97
N LEU A 98 10.33 -25.89 -7.49
CA LEU A 98 9.15 -25.01 -7.56
C LEU A 98 9.11 -24.03 -6.38
N LEU A 99 9.59 -24.47 -5.22
CA LEU A 99 9.62 -23.69 -4.01
C LEU A 99 10.82 -22.75 -3.95
N GLY A 100 11.94 -23.08 -4.58
CA GLY A 100 13.19 -22.32 -4.50
C GLY A 100 13.10 -20.89 -5.04
N SER A 101 12.10 -20.55 -5.88
CA SER A 101 11.84 -19.17 -6.31
C SER A 101 10.84 -18.45 -5.38
N ILE A 102 9.90 -19.20 -4.79
CA ILE A 102 8.88 -18.68 -3.85
C ILE A 102 9.53 -18.39 -2.49
N LEU A 103 10.27 -19.37 -1.97
CA LEU A 103 11.04 -19.39 -0.73
C LEU A 103 12.50 -18.95 -0.92
N GLY A 104 12.86 -18.49 -2.14
CA GLY A 104 14.26 -18.23 -2.54
C GLY A 104 15.06 -17.48 -1.51
N PRO A 105 16.39 -17.73 -1.47
CA PRO A 105 17.18 -17.73 -0.26
C PRO A 105 16.75 -16.58 0.63
N GLN A 106 16.04 -16.93 1.71
CA GLN A 106 16.15 -16.19 2.95
C GLN A 106 17.65 -16.20 3.23
N LYS A 107 18.40 -15.25 2.66
CA LYS A 107 19.73 -14.91 3.18
C LYS A 107 19.46 -14.74 4.65
N ASP A 108 19.98 -15.71 5.43
CA ASP A 108 19.94 -15.81 6.88
C ASP A 108 19.34 -14.56 7.43
N THR A 109 18.05 -14.50 7.81
CA THR A 109 17.46 -13.25 8.30
C THR A 109 18.39 -12.79 9.42
N PRO A 110 19.32 -11.85 9.18
CA PRO A 110 20.07 -11.31 10.30
C PRO A 110 18.96 -10.60 11.06
N ALA A 111 19.05 -10.53 12.39
CA ALA A 111 18.22 -9.59 13.14
C ALA A 111 18.15 -8.30 12.32
N MET A 112 16.94 -7.88 11.90
CA MET A 112 16.81 -6.85 10.88
C MET A 112 17.70 -5.67 11.29
N ARG A 113 18.53 -5.19 10.37
CA ARG A 113 19.39 -4.02 10.65
C ARG A 113 18.50 -2.94 11.25
N ASP A 114 18.95 -2.24 12.28
CA ASP A 114 18.12 -1.17 12.86
C ASP A 114 18.26 0.16 12.08
N THR A 115 19.11 0.19 11.04
CA THR A 115 19.45 1.40 10.28
C THR A 115 19.69 1.10 8.80
N GLY A 116 19.59 2.13 7.96
CA GLY A 116 19.93 2.07 6.54
C GLY A 116 18.77 1.61 5.66
N PHE A 117 17.53 1.80 6.12
CA PHE A 117 16.33 1.38 5.40
C PHE A 117 15.97 2.36 4.30
N ASN A 118 15.70 1.86 3.09
CA ASN A 118 15.15 2.66 2.01
C ASN A 118 13.62 2.57 2.02
N VAL A 119 12.95 3.73 2.11
CA VAL A 119 11.48 3.83 2.17
C VAL A 119 10.97 4.69 1.03
N LEU A 120 10.01 4.16 0.26
CA LEU A 120 9.39 4.88 -0.84
C LEU A 120 7.91 5.19 -0.55
N PHE A 121 7.54 6.47 -0.58
CA PHE A 121 6.15 6.94 -0.50
C PHE A 121 5.57 7.27 -1.87
N ILE A 122 4.49 6.60 -2.25
CA ILE A 122 3.86 6.77 -3.56
C ILE A 122 2.51 7.46 -3.39
N CYS A 123 2.31 8.54 -4.17
CA CYS A 123 0.97 9.10 -4.35
C CYS A 123 0.68 9.29 -5.85
N SER A 124 -0.43 9.95 -6.18
CA SER A 124 -0.83 10.16 -7.57
C SER A 124 0.10 11.14 -8.30
N ALA A 125 0.39 12.30 -7.72
CA ALA A 125 1.09 13.38 -8.43
C ALA A 125 2.49 13.73 -7.87
N ASN A 126 2.88 13.15 -6.74
CA ASN A 126 4.07 13.53 -5.96
C ASN A 126 4.21 15.05 -5.75
N SER A 127 3.15 15.64 -5.19
CA SER A 127 3.03 17.09 -5.04
C SER A 127 2.81 17.54 -3.58
N ALA A 128 2.03 16.78 -2.79
CA ALA A 128 1.72 17.12 -1.39
C ALA A 128 1.92 15.93 -0.43
N ARG A 129 1.02 14.94 -0.43
CA ARG A 129 1.02 13.81 0.53
C ARG A 129 2.34 13.04 0.62
N SER A 130 2.87 12.56 -0.50
CA SER A 130 4.14 11.81 -0.47
C SER A 130 5.36 12.70 -0.19
N ILE A 131 5.26 14.00 -0.46
CA ILE A 131 6.28 15.00 -0.09
C ILE A 131 6.28 15.25 1.43
N PHE A 132 5.10 15.37 2.04
CA PHE A 132 4.97 15.39 3.50
C PHE A 132 5.58 14.14 4.12
N ALA A 133 5.27 12.96 3.57
CA ALA A 133 5.79 11.70 4.09
C ALA A 133 7.32 11.59 3.99
N GLU A 134 7.90 12.01 2.84
CA GLU A 134 9.36 12.05 2.65
C GLU A 134 10.04 12.97 3.68
N ALA A 135 9.54 14.20 3.86
CA ALA A 135 10.11 15.16 4.81
C ALA A 135 9.96 14.69 6.26
N LEU A 136 8.76 14.23 6.64
CA LEU A 136 8.48 13.72 7.99
C LEU A 136 9.37 12.52 8.35
N LEU A 137 9.62 11.60 7.42
CA LEU A 137 10.48 10.45 7.70
C LEU A 137 11.96 10.85 7.80
N ARG A 138 12.42 11.86 7.06
CA ARG A 138 13.79 12.39 7.22
C ARG A 138 14.01 12.96 8.61
N ASP A 139 13.05 13.75 9.09
CA ASP A 139 13.09 14.39 10.40
C ASP A 139 12.95 13.36 11.55
N LEU A 140 11.87 12.58 11.53
CA LEU A 140 11.55 11.62 12.60
C LEU A 140 12.39 10.34 12.55
N GLY A 141 13.03 10.05 11.42
CA GLY A 141 13.77 8.82 11.19
C GLY A 141 15.12 8.76 11.90
N GLY A 142 15.67 9.91 12.33
CA GLY A 142 16.93 9.97 13.08
C GLY A 142 18.11 9.33 12.37
N GLY A 143 18.18 9.45 11.03
CA GLY A 143 19.24 8.86 10.20
C GLY A 143 19.13 7.35 9.95
N ARG A 144 18.11 6.67 10.50
CA ARG A 144 17.89 5.23 10.28
C ARG A 144 17.26 4.91 8.92
N PHE A 145 16.66 5.91 8.27
CA PHE A 145 15.92 5.75 7.02
C PHE A 145 16.42 6.72 5.96
N THR A 146 16.50 6.23 4.72
CA THR A 146 16.57 7.04 3.51
C THR A 146 15.17 7.14 2.92
N ALA A 147 14.58 8.33 2.97
CA ALA A 147 13.22 8.57 2.51
C ALA A 147 13.18 9.05 1.05
N PHE A 148 12.34 8.38 0.26
CA PHE A 148 12.03 8.70 -1.13
C PHE A 148 10.52 8.89 -1.30
N SER A 149 10.13 9.60 -2.36
CA SER A 149 8.75 9.70 -2.79
C SER A 149 8.64 9.76 -4.29
N ALA A 150 7.48 9.32 -4.79
CA ALA A 150 7.17 9.31 -6.22
C ALA A 150 5.68 9.43 -6.50
N GLY A 151 5.37 9.67 -7.77
CA GLY A 151 4.05 9.84 -8.34
C GLY A 151 3.77 8.76 -9.39
N THR A 152 2.55 8.22 -9.42
CA THR A 152 2.11 7.34 -10.52
C THR A 152 1.73 8.13 -11.78
N GLY A 153 1.35 9.40 -11.62
CA GLY A 153 1.19 10.38 -12.69
C GLY A 153 2.40 11.29 -12.80
N GLY A 154 2.60 11.89 -13.98
CA GLY A 154 3.70 12.82 -14.23
C GLY A 154 3.35 14.29 -13.89
N GLY A 155 4.36 15.04 -13.44
CA GLY A 155 4.54 16.43 -13.88
C GLY A 155 3.63 17.52 -13.30
N GLY A 156 3.44 17.58 -11.98
CA GLY A 156 2.72 18.69 -11.32
C GLY A 156 3.59 19.69 -10.55
N GLY A 157 4.87 19.37 -10.29
CA GLY A 157 5.71 20.12 -9.36
C GLY A 157 5.27 19.97 -7.89
N LEU A 158 6.05 20.56 -6.99
CA LEU A 158 5.73 20.56 -5.57
C LEU A 158 4.59 21.53 -5.28
N ASN A 159 3.66 21.15 -4.42
CA ASN A 159 2.57 22.03 -4.04
C ASN A 159 3.10 23.13 -3.09
N PRO A 160 2.90 24.43 -3.40
CA PRO A 160 3.41 25.52 -2.56
C PRO A 160 2.88 25.50 -1.12
N VAL A 161 1.60 25.15 -0.93
CA VAL A 161 0.98 25.07 0.41
C VAL A 161 1.60 23.92 1.21
N ALA A 162 1.93 22.80 0.56
CA ALA A 162 2.66 21.72 1.22
C ALA A 162 4.06 22.17 1.67
N LEU A 163 4.80 22.88 0.82
CA LEU A 163 6.11 23.43 1.19
C LEU A 163 6.02 24.42 2.35
N GLU A 164 5.01 25.29 2.34
CA GLU A 164 4.78 26.24 3.42
C GLU A 164 4.46 25.53 4.75
N VAL A 165 3.61 24.50 4.72
CA VAL A 165 3.32 23.69 5.93
C VAL A 165 4.59 23.02 6.45
N LEU A 166 5.43 22.46 5.56
CA LEU A 166 6.72 21.87 5.96
C LEU A 166 7.65 22.90 6.59
N ALA A 167 7.87 24.03 5.93
CA ALA A 167 8.75 25.10 6.39
C ALA A 167 8.29 25.67 7.74
N ARG A 168 6.97 25.92 7.92
CA ARG A 168 6.39 26.39 9.18
C ARG A 168 6.56 25.40 10.34
N ASN A 169 6.67 24.11 10.03
CA ASN A 169 6.92 23.06 11.02
C ASN A 169 8.42 22.74 11.19
N GLY A 170 9.32 23.52 10.58
CA GLY A 170 10.77 23.39 10.75
C GLY A 170 11.43 22.30 9.91
N HIS A 171 10.75 21.74 8.90
CA HIS A 171 11.32 20.73 8.02
C HIS A 171 12.25 21.34 6.98
N ASP A 172 13.36 20.67 6.71
CA ASP A 172 14.19 20.99 5.55
C ASP A 172 13.48 20.58 4.26
N ILE A 173 13.28 21.58 3.38
CA ILE A 173 12.65 21.39 2.08
C ILE A 173 13.68 21.34 0.93
N ALA A 174 14.97 21.53 1.23
CA ALA A 174 16.03 21.46 0.24
C ALA A 174 16.10 20.05 -0.38
N GLY A 175 16.29 19.99 -1.70
CA GLY A 175 16.39 18.74 -2.44
C GLY A 175 15.08 17.95 -2.61
N LEU A 176 13.96 18.41 -2.04
CA LEU A 176 12.64 17.89 -2.40
C LEU A 176 12.35 18.20 -3.87
N ARG A 177 11.79 17.23 -4.59
CA ARG A 177 11.34 17.39 -5.97
C ARG A 177 10.22 16.42 -6.28
N SER A 178 9.46 16.73 -7.32
CA SER A 178 8.44 15.82 -7.86
C SER A 178 9.08 14.82 -8.82
N LYS A 179 8.76 13.54 -8.68
CA LYS A 179 9.44 12.38 -9.27
C LYS A 179 8.40 11.40 -9.76
N HIS A 180 8.66 10.77 -10.91
CA HIS A 180 7.81 9.69 -11.39
C HIS A 180 8.27 8.35 -10.82
N ILE A 181 7.33 7.44 -10.58
CA ILE A 181 7.59 6.11 -10.00
C ILE A 181 8.59 5.27 -10.81
N SER A 182 8.65 5.48 -12.13
CA SER A 182 9.57 4.77 -13.03
C SER A 182 11.05 4.98 -12.67
N GLU A 183 11.41 6.09 -12.01
CA GLU A 183 12.77 6.34 -11.54
C GLU A 183 13.23 5.28 -10.53
N PHE A 184 12.29 4.71 -9.77
CA PHE A 184 12.57 3.71 -8.75
C PHE A 184 12.38 2.27 -9.24
N GLN A 185 11.98 2.10 -10.51
CA GLN A 185 11.78 0.81 -11.15
C GLN A 185 12.92 0.46 -12.12
N ALA A 186 13.88 1.35 -12.31
CA ALA A 186 15.05 1.12 -13.13
C ALA A 186 15.99 0.06 -12.50
N PRO A 187 16.79 -0.67 -13.28
CA PRO A 187 17.69 -1.71 -12.77
C PRO A 187 18.74 -1.22 -11.76
N ASP A 188 19.13 0.05 -11.84
CA ASP A 188 20.08 0.74 -10.97
C ASP A 188 19.41 1.51 -9.83
N ALA A 189 18.08 1.46 -9.73
CA ALA A 189 17.34 2.12 -8.67
C ALA A 189 17.69 1.52 -7.29
N PRO A 190 17.63 2.34 -6.22
CA PRO A 190 17.78 1.85 -4.87
C PRO A 190 16.80 0.70 -4.58
N VAL A 191 17.30 -0.38 -3.97
CA VAL A 191 16.43 -1.46 -3.50
C VAL A 191 15.67 -0.96 -2.28
N MET A 192 14.34 -1.03 -2.34
CA MET A 192 13.47 -0.56 -1.27
C MET A 192 13.26 -1.66 -0.22
N ASP A 193 13.32 -1.29 1.05
CA ASP A 193 12.90 -2.16 2.16
C ASP A 193 11.42 -1.99 2.44
N PHE A 194 10.90 -0.76 2.26
CA PHE A 194 9.48 -0.43 2.47
C PHE A 194 8.91 0.39 1.32
N VAL A 195 7.67 0.10 0.94
CA VAL A 195 6.92 0.88 -0.05
C VAL A 195 5.52 1.16 0.49
N PHE A 196 5.18 2.44 0.64
CA PHE A 196 3.89 2.87 1.17
C PHE A 196 3.12 3.69 0.13
N THR A 197 1.89 3.28 -0.17
CA THR A 197 0.97 4.11 -0.95
C THR A 197 0.18 5.01 -0.02
N VAL A 198 0.15 6.33 -0.27
CA VAL A 198 -0.54 7.31 0.59
C VAL A 198 -1.80 7.90 -0.06
N CYS A 199 -2.20 7.37 -1.21
CA CYS A 199 -3.49 7.66 -1.82
C CYS A 199 -4.07 6.43 -2.53
N ASP A 200 -5.40 6.38 -2.58
CA ASP A 200 -6.14 5.24 -3.12
C ASP A 200 -5.90 5.12 -4.63
N THR A 201 -5.72 6.24 -5.33
CA THR A 201 -5.34 6.22 -6.75
C THR A 201 -4.03 5.47 -6.96
N ALA A 202 -2.99 5.73 -6.16
CA ALA A 202 -1.71 5.05 -6.31
C ALA A 202 -1.80 3.56 -5.96
N ALA A 203 -2.61 3.19 -4.95
CA ALA A 203 -2.87 1.79 -4.63
C ALA A 203 -3.69 1.07 -5.74
N ALA A 204 -4.52 1.81 -6.47
CA ALA A 204 -5.32 1.32 -7.58
C ALA A 204 -4.55 1.19 -8.92
N GLU A 205 -3.34 1.75 -9.04
CA GLU A 205 -2.47 1.63 -10.22
C GLU A 205 -1.70 0.32 -10.27
N ASP A 206 -1.75 -0.40 -11.39
CA ASP A 206 -1.10 -1.70 -11.55
C ASP A 206 0.42 -1.50 -11.68
N CYS A 207 1.11 -1.47 -10.54
CA CYS A 207 2.56 -1.34 -10.49
C CYS A 207 3.22 -2.73 -10.53
N PRO A 208 4.27 -2.93 -11.35
CA PRO A 208 5.07 -4.15 -11.30
C PRO A 208 5.62 -4.43 -9.91
N SER A 209 5.90 -5.71 -9.62
CA SER A 209 6.53 -6.10 -8.35
C SER A 209 7.88 -5.42 -8.15
N TRP A 210 8.12 -4.90 -6.96
CA TRP A 210 9.38 -4.25 -6.61
C TRP A 210 10.53 -5.25 -6.46
N PRO A 211 11.74 -4.92 -6.95
CA PRO A 211 12.94 -5.70 -6.66
C PRO A 211 13.18 -5.76 -5.16
N GLY A 212 13.78 -6.86 -4.69
CA GLY A 212 14.08 -7.06 -3.26
C GLY A 212 12.89 -7.47 -2.38
N ARG A 213 11.65 -7.45 -2.91
CA ARG A 213 10.42 -7.73 -2.17
C ARG A 213 10.36 -6.84 -0.92
N PRO A 214 10.00 -5.55 -1.02
CA PRO A 214 9.80 -4.69 0.15
C PRO A 214 8.59 -5.15 0.97
N ILE A 215 8.52 -4.71 2.23
CA ILE A 215 7.28 -4.68 3.00
C ILE A 215 6.42 -3.54 2.46
N THR A 216 5.17 -3.82 2.13
CA THR A 216 4.27 -2.86 1.49
C THR A 216 3.11 -2.50 2.40
N GLY A 217 2.61 -1.28 2.33
CA GLY A 217 1.41 -0.88 3.05
C GLY A 217 0.62 0.22 2.34
N HIS A 218 -0.69 0.25 2.57
CA HIS A 218 -1.55 1.32 2.08
C HIS A 218 -2.03 2.22 3.23
N TRP A 219 -1.64 3.49 3.18
CA TRP A 219 -1.95 4.53 4.15
C TRP A 219 -2.75 5.65 3.45
N GLY A 220 -3.86 5.28 2.81
CA GLY A 220 -4.76 6.20 2.12
C GLY A 220 -5.12 7.41 2.97
N LEU A 221 -5.04 8.59 2.35
CA LEU A 221 -5.50 9.87 2.89
C LEU A 221 -6.21 10.67 1.80
N PRO A 222 -7.28 11.41 2.15
CA PRO A 222 -7.94 12.35 1.23
C PRO A 222 -6.94 13.30 0.59
N ASP A 223 -7.19 13.68 -0.66
CA ASP A 223 -6.31 14.63 -1.35
C ASP A 223 -6.59 16.06 -0.89
N PRO A 224 -5.69 16.71 -0.13
CA PRO A 224 -5.93 18.08 0.33
C PRO A 224 -6.03 19.07 -0.82
N VAL A 225 -5.44 18.75 -1.99
CA VAL A 225 -5.48 19.60 -3.19
C VAL A 225 -6.86 19.63 -3.84
N LYS A 226 -7.68 18.59 -3.64
CA LYS A 226 -9.02 18.51 -4.24
C LYS A 226 -10.09 19.23 -3.41
N VAL A 227 -9.77 19.64 -2.18
CA VAL A 227 -10.71 20.33 -1.29
C VAL A 227 -11.07 21.70 -1.88
N GLN A 228 -12.37 21.92 -2.07
CA GLN A 228 -12.93 23.20 -2.49
C GLN A 228 -13.42 23.97 -1.26
N GLY A 229 -13.50 25.30 -1.37
CA GLY A 229 -13.97 26.17 -0.28
C GLY A 229 -13.02 27.32 0.00
N THR A 230 -13.16 27.88 1.20
CA THR A 230 -12.36 28.98 1.74
C THR A 230 -10.89 28.57 1.93
N GLU A 231 -10.01 29.56 2.00
CA GLU A 231 -8.58 29.31 2.27
C GLU A 231 -8.35 28.63 3.63
N SER A 232 -9.18 28.93 4.63
CA SER A 232 -9.15 28.26 5.94
C SER A 232 -9.49 26.78 5.85
N GLU A 233 -10.48 26.40 5.03
CA GLU A 233 -10.87 25.00 4.82
C GLU A 233 -9.78 24.22 4.09
N LYS A 234 -9.16 24.83 3.06
CA LYS A 234 -8.00 24.24 2.38
C LYS A 234 -6.83 24.07 3.34
N ALA A 235 -6.47 25.11 4.08
CA ALA A 235 -5.38 25.06 5.06
C ALA A 235 -5.61 23.97 6.11
N LEU A 236 -6.85 23.83 6.60
CA LEU A 236 -7.22 22.76 7.52
C LEU A 236 -7.04 21.37 6.90
N ALA A 237 -7.39 21.18 5.63
CA ALA A 237 -7.19 19.91 4.92
C ALA A 237 -5.70 19.52 4.82
N PHE A 238 -4.82 20.48 4.50
CA PHE A 238 -3.38 20.27 4.49
C PHE A 238 -2.85 19.94 5.90
N ALA A 239 -3.28 20.67 6.92
CA ALA A 239 -2.89 20.44 8.31
C ALA A 239 -3.32 19.05 8.82
N ARG A 240 -4.55 18.63 8.51
CA ARG A 240 -5.06 17.28 8.83
C ARG A 240 -4.24 16.20 8.14
N THR A 241 -3.97 16.36 6.85
CA THR A 241 -3.15 15.41 6.07
C THR A 241 -1.74 15.28 6.65
N TYR A 242 -1.10 16.41 6.96
CA TYR A 242 0.22 16.44 7.61
C TYR A 242 0.20 15.74 8.98
N GLY A 243 -0.79 16.06 9.82
CA GLY A 243 -0.95 15.46 11.16
C GLY A 243 -1.14 13.94 11.10
N ALA A 244 -1.98 13.46 10.18
CA ALA A 244 -2.22 12.03 10.00
C ALA A 244 -0.96 11.28 9.54
N LEU A 245 -0.21 11.83 8.56
CA LEU A 245 1.07 11.26 8.14
C LEU A 245 2.10 11.28 9.26
N ARG A 246 2.19 12.39 10.02
CA ARG A 246 3.13 12.52 11.14
C ARG A 246 2.89 11.46 12.20
N ARG A 247 1.63 11.19 12.56
CA ARG A 247 1.29 10.11 13.50
C ARG A 247 1.69 8.74 12.97
N ARG A 248 1.32 8.41 11.74
CA ARG A 248 1.66 7.12 11.11
C ARG A 248 3.18 6.90 11.04
N ILE A 249 3.92 7.92 10.61
CA ILE A 249 5.38 7.87 10.50
C ILE A 249 6.04 7.79 11.88
N ALA A 250 5.55 8.51 12.88
CA ALA A 250 6.07 8.41 14.25
C ALA A 250 5.89 7.01 14.84
N ILE A 251 4.74 6.36 14.60
CA ILE A 251 4.52 4.96 15.02
C ILE A 251 5.47 4.04 14.25
N PHE A 252 5.62 4.23 12.93
CA PHE A 252 6.51 3.44 12.09
C PHE A 252 7.98 3.53 12.53
N THR A 253 8.49 4.74 12.79
CA THR A 253 9.87 4.91 13.25
C THR A 253 10.05 4.32 14.65
N ALA A 254 9.04 4.31 15.51
CA ALA A 254 9.12 3.70 16.84
C ALA A 254 9.09 2.16 16.85
N LEU A 255 8.93 1.49 15.69
CA LEU A 255 8.92 0.03 15.64
C LEU A 255 10.28 -0.57 16.05
N PRO A 256 10.29 -1.69 16.81
CA PRO A 256 11.52 -2.37 17.20
C PRO A 256 12.02 -3.28 16.07
N PHE A 257 12.55 -2.71 14.99
CA PHE A 257 12.92 -3.45 13.77
C PHE A 257 13.83 -4.64 14.06
N ALA A 258 14.86 -4.48 14.90
CA ALA A 258 15.79 -5.55 15.24
C ALA A 258 15.14 -6.76 15.95
N ALA A 259 13.96 -6.60 16.55
CA ALA A 259 13.24 -7.64 17.27
C ALA A 259 12.06 -8.24 16.49
N LEU A 260 11.74 -7.68 15.31
CA LEU A 260 10.62 -8.14 14.49
C LEU A 260 11.14 -8.97 13.32
N ASP A 261 10.54 -10.15 13.13
CA ASP A 261 10.64 -10.82 11.84
C ASP A 261 9.79 -10.09 10.79
N ARG A 262 9.95 -10.51 9.54
CA ARG A 262 9.30 -9.89 8.39
C ARG A 262 7.76 -9.98 8.45
N LEU A 263 7.21 -11.09 8.96
CA LEU A 263 5.77 -11.30 9.05
C LEU A 263 5.16 -10.41 10.14
N ALA A 264 5.79 -10.38 11.31
CA ALA A 264 5.42 -9.51 12.42
C ALA A 264 5.51 -8.03 12.02
N LEU A 265 6.53 -7.66 11.24
CA LEU A 265 6.70 -6.31 10.73
C LEU A 265 5.63 -5.92 9.71
N GLN A 266 5.28 -6.81 8.77
CA GLN A 266 4.13 -6.61 7.87
C GLN A 266 2.84 -6.36 8.66
N GLY A 267 2.54 -7.22 9.65
CA GLY A 267 1.35 -7.07 10.49
C GLY A 267 1.37 -5.81 11.39
N ARG A 268 2.54 -5.24 11.68
CA ARG A 268 2.65 -3.92 12.35
C ARG A 268 2.37 -2.78 11.38
N VAL A 269 2.94 -2.84 10.17
CA VAL A 269 2.70 -1.86 9.09
C VAL A 269 1.22 -1.78 8.73
N ASP A 270 0.54 -2.92 8.64
CA ASP A 270 -0.88 -2.98 8.30
C ASP A 270 -1.75 -2.29 9.35
N ARG A 271 -1.41 -2.43 10.64
CA ARG A 271 -2.14 -1.80 11.75
C ARG A 271 -1.95 -0.30 11.84
N ILE A 272 -0.78 0.23 11.44
CA ILE A 272 -0.54 1.68 11.38
C ILE A 272 -1.56 2.37 10.45
N ALA A 273 -2.00 1.69 9.38
CA ALA A 273 -3.02 2.20 8.49
C ALA A 273 -4.36 2.42 9.22
N THR A 274 -4.73 1.48 10.10
CA THR A 274 -6.05 1.40 10.75
C THR A 274 -6.13 2.16 12.07
N GLU A 275 -5.10 2.09 12.92
CA GLU A 275 -5.08 2.73 14.24
C GLU A 275 -5.09 4.26 14.15
N ALA A 276 -4.43 4.83 13.13
CA ALA A 276 -4.43 6.28 12.91
C ALA A 276 -5.74 6.83 12.33
N ALA A 277 -6.59 5.99 11.75
CA ALA A 277 -7.89 6.40 11.20
C ALA A 277 -8.96 6.60 12.29
N ILE A 278 -8.88 5.83 13.38
CA ILE A 278 -9.85 5.89 14.50
C ILE A 278 -9.71 7.20 15.29
N SER A 279 -8.51 7.79 15.34
CA SER A 279 -8.28 9.07 16.02
C SER A 279 -8.73 10.32 15.25
N ASP A 280 -9.08 10.20 13.96
CA ASP A 280 -9.50 11.33 13.12
C ASP A 280 -11.04 11.44 12.96
N GLU A 281 -11.80 10.47 13.49
CA GLU A 281 -13.28 10.46 13.49
C GLU A 281 -13.91 10.94 14.82
N VAL A 282 -13.09 11.30 15.82
CA VAL A 282 -13.50 11.86 17.13
C VAL A 282 -13.07 13.32 17.23
#